data_AF-A0A813AA70-F1
#
_entry.id   AF-A0A813AA70-F1
#
_cell.length_a   1.000
_cell.length_b   1.000
_cell.length_c   1.000
_cell.angle_alpha   90.00
_cell.angle_beta   90.00
_cell.angle_gamma   90.00
#
_symmetry.space_group_name_H-M   'P 1'
#
loop_
_entity.id
_entity.type
_entity.pdbx_description
1 polymer ?
#
loop_
_entity_poly.entity_id
_entity_poly.type
_entity_poly.pdbx_seq_one_letter_code
_entity_poly.pdbx_strand_id
1 'polypeptide(L)'
;PELSDSSGKPYLCTDEDHFGDPCRGRGEVWIKGLSVGSGYYKLPDKTAEDFDKDGWFHTGDIGLITPAGQVKIIDRKKNLVKLKGGEYVALEMINVTYNNADIINADAGGKRKELLELAAKNGVTGKDGEELCRDPKVMAAVKAALDVVAKAGKLPSLMQATAVMPVLEPWTPDNGCLTATSKLVPKTVYKVHEKASDLVRECDSHQFIGSYTHSCCSNGGHFLWG
;
A
#
# COMPACT_ATOMS: atom_id res chain seq x y z
N PRO A 1 17.41 14.44 -1.38
CA PRO A 1 15.95 14.70 -1.36
C PRO A 1 15.41 14.52 0.06
N GLU A 2 15.27 15.64 0.77
CA GLU A 2 14.69 15.68 2.12
C GLU A 2 13.18 15.42 1.99
N LEU A 3 12.71 14.32 2.56
CA LEU A 3 11.29 14.13 2.78
C LEU A 3 10.83 15.22 3.73
N SER A 4 9.81 15.98 3.35
CA SER A 4 9.27 17.05 4.19
C SER A 4 7.97 16.65 4.86
N ASP A 5 7.50 17.36 5.86
CA ASP A 5 6.14 17.28 6.39
C ASP A 5 5.17 18.11 5.52
N SER A 6 3.90 18.19 5.96
CA SER A 6 2.87 19.01 5.30
C SER A 6 3.16 20.52 5.34
N SER A 7 4.01 20.97 6.27
CA SER A 7 4.50 22.35 6.34
C SER A 7 5.75 22.58 5.47
N GLY A 8 6.19 21.57 4.71
CA GLY A 8 7.39 21.64 3.88
C GLY A 8 8.70 21.57 4.66
N LYS A 9 8.67 21.27 5.97
CA LYS A 9 9.87 21.11 6.78
C LYS A 9 10.43 19.71 6.61
N PRO A 10 11.75 19.51 6.50
CA PRO A 10 12.33 18.16 6.42
C PRO A 10 11.90 17.30 7.62
N TYR A 11 11.86 15.99 7.43
CA TYR A 11 11.78 15.04 8.54
C TYR A 11 13.07 15.18 9.36
N LEU A 12 12.92 15.51 10.63
CA LEU A 12 14.05 15.80 11.50
C LEU A 12 14.23 14.71 12.55
N CYS A 13 15.47 14.55 13.00
CA CYS A 13 15.79 13.78 14.20
C CYS A 13 15.18 14.39 15.48
N THR A 14 14.63 15.60 15.39
CA THR A 14 13.92 16.30 16.47
C THR A 14 12.40 16.19 16.37
N ASP A 15 11.86 15.44 15.41
CA ASP A 15 10.41 15.22 15.34
C ASP A 15 9.94 14.42 16.56
N GLU A 16 8.91 14.90 17.24
CA GLU A 16 8.39 14.30 18.48
C GLU A 16 7.09 13.51 18.26
N ASP A 17 6.47 13.61 17.07
CA ASP A 17 5.18 12.99 16.75
C ASP A 17 5.15 12.35 15.35
N HIS A 18 4.48 11.21 15.27
CA HIS A 18 4.14 10.53 14.03
C HIS A 18 2.67 10.08 14.05
N PHE A 19 1.77 10.95 13.59
CA PHE A 19 0.32 10.71 13.55
C PHE A 19 -0.30 10.46 14.94
N GLY A 20 0.17 11.18 15.97
CA GLY A 20 -0.27 11.01 17.35
C GLY A 20 0.55 9.99 18.15
N ASP A 21 1.45 9.24 17.50
CA ASP A 21 2.41 8.39 18.19
C ASP A 21 3.67 9.19 18.54
N PRO A 22 4.10 9.25 19.82
CA PRO A 22 5.33 9.94 20.19
C PRO A 22 6.55 9.25 19.59
N CYS A 23 7.51 10.04 19.11
CA CYS A 23 8.78 9.55 18.58
C CYS A 23 9.96 10.44 19.02
N ARG A 24 11.19 9.98 18.79
CA ARG A 24 12.44 10.68 19.11
C ARG A 24 13.22 11.02 17.83
N GLY A 25 12.48 11.39 16.79
CA GLY A 25 13.00 11.62 15.45
C GLY A 25 12.52 10.59 14.44
N ARG A 26 12.44 11.05 13.20
CA ARG A 26 12.07 10.24 12.03
C ARG A 26 12.88 10.68 10.82
N GLY A 27 13.04 9.77 9.87
CA GLY A 27 13.83 10.05 8.67
C GLY A 27 14.29 8.79 7.97
N GLU A 28 15.20 8.96 7.02
CA GLU A 28 15.85 7.83 6.37
C GLU A 28 16.80 7.12 7.35
N VAL A 29 16.67 5.80 7.45
CA VAL A 29 17.52 4.99 8.32
C VAL A 29 18.86 4.80 7.61
N TRP A 30 19.93 5.30 8.21
CA TRP A 30 21.29 5.07 7.73
C TRP A 30 21.99 4.09 8.65
N ILE A 31 22.76 3.18 8.06
CA ILE A 31 23.49 2.15 8.81
C ILE A 31 24.97 2.16 8.47
N LYS A 32 25.78 1.83 9.47
CA LYS A 32 27.22 1.67 9.34
C LYS A 32 27.68 0.56 10.28
N GLY A 33 28.50 -0.35 9.79
CA GLY A 33 28.99 -1.47 10.59
C GLY A 33 29.53 -2.62 9.74
N LEU A 34 29.99 -3.67 10.41
CA LEU A 34 30.63 -4.83 9.79
C LEU A 34 29.70 -5.62 8.84
N SER A 35 28.39 -5.51 9.03
CA SER A 35 27.38 -6.15 8.18
C SER A 35 27.08 -5.36 6.90
N VAL A 36 27.60 -4.15 6.76
CA VAL A 36 27.38 -3.30 5.58
C VAL A 36 28.49 -3.58 4.55
N GLY A 37 28.09 -3.87 3.31
CA GLY A 37 29.05 -4.08 2.22
C GLY A 37 29.86 -2.83 1.90
N SER A 38 31.01 -2.98 1.22
CA SER A 38 31.86 -1.86 0.80
C SER A 38 31.33 -1.11 -0.43
N GLY A 39 30.23 -1.57 -1.03
CA GLY A 39 29.64 -1.00 -2.23
C GLY A 39 29.05 -2.05 -3.16
N TYR A 40 28.60 -1.59 -4.33
CA TYR A 40 28.07 -2.45 -5.38
C TYR A 40 29.17 -2.91 -6.33
N TYR A 41 29.18 -4.20 -6.65
CA TYR A 41 30.16 -4.79 -7.56
C TYR A 41 30.08 -4.16 -8.96
N LYS A 42 31.20 -3.59 -9.43
CA LYS A 42 31.33 -2.91 -10.73
C LYS A 42 30.33 -1.76 -10.96
N LEU A 43 29.83 -1.15 -9.89
CA LEU A 43 28.89 -0.03 -9.97
C LEU A 43 29.35 1.12 -9.04
N PRO A 44 30.44 1.83 -9.39
CA PRO A 44 31.00 2.88 -8.56
C PRO A 44 30.04 4.06 -8.39
N ASP A 45 29.32 4.45 -9.43
CA ASP A 45 28.38 5.58 -9.37
C ASP A 45 27.24 5.30 -8.39
N LYS A 46 26.62 4.12 -8.51
CA LYS A 46 25.58 3.68 -7.57
C LYS A 46 26.11 3.53 -6.13
N THR A 47 27.36 3.11 -5.99
CA THR A 47 28.01 3.06 -4.66
C THR A 47 28.14 4.46 -4.08
N ALA A 48 28.55 5.45 -4.87
CA ALA A 48 28.67 6.83 -4.41
C ALA A 48 27.31 7.51 -4.14
N GLU A 49 26.23 7.04 -4.76
CA GLU A 49 24.86 7.50 -4.48
C GLU A 49 24.33 7.00 -3.13
N ASP A 50 24.56 5.71 -2.85
CA ASP A 50 23.99 5.04 -1.67
C ASP A 50 24.94 5.02 -0.46
N PHE A 51 26.21 5.40 -0.62
CA PHE A 51 27.18 5.52 0.47
C PHE A 51 27.74 6.95 0.57
N ASP A 52 27.74 7.52 1.77
CA ASP A 52 28.35 8.83 2.01
C ASP A 52 29.88 8.75 2.24
N LYS A 53 30.52 9.93 2.25
CA LYS A 53 31.96 10.08 2.51
C LYS A 53 32.40 9.59 3.90
N ASP A 54 31.47 9.51 4.83
CA ASP A 54 31.71 9.10 6.22
C ASP A 54 31.44 7.59 6.41
N GLY A 55 31.06 6.88 5.34
CA GLY A 55 30.84 5.43 5.30
C GLY A 55 29.46 4.98 5.76
N TRP A 56 28.45 5.86 5.78
CA TRP A 56 27.06 5.50 6.03
C TRP A 56 26.40 4.99 4.77
N PHE A 57 25.64 3.91 4.91
CA PHE A 57 24.80 3.37 3.84
C PHE A 57 23.36 3.90 3.98
N HIS A 58 22.88 4.53 2.92
CA HIS A 58 21.52 5.03 2.76
C HIS A 58 20.59 3.88 2.38
N THR A 59 19.81 3.37 3.34
CA THR A 59 18.97 2.18 3.10
C THR A 59 17.81 2.45 2.15
N GLY A 60 17.39 3.71 1.99
CA GLY A 60 16.13 4.09 1.36
C GLY A 60 14.89 3.67 2.15
N ASP A 61 15.03 3.19 3.39
CA ASP A 61 13.94 2.90 4.32
C ASP A 61 13.72 4.10 5.24
N ILE A 62 12.46 4.48 5.41
CA ILE A 62 12.04 5.54 6.33
C ILE A 62 11.62 4.89 7.63
N GLY A 63 12.16 5.38 8.74
CA GLY A 63 11.85 4.89 10.07
C GLY A 63 11.70 6.01 11.08
N LEU A 64 11.20 5.63 12.26
CA LEU A 64 11.17 6.48 13.44
C LEU A 64 11.85 5.78 14.61
N ILE A 65 12.35 6.58 15.55
CA ILE A 65 12.84 6.09 16.83
C ILE A 65 11.71 6.19 17.85
N THR A 66 11.31 5.07 18.44
CA THR A 66 10.29 5.05 19.49
C THR A 66 10.84 5.69 20.78
N PRO A 67 9.99 6.09 21.74
CA PRO A 67 10.45 6.60 23.03
C PRO A 67 11.36 5.61 23.78
N ALA A 68 11.15 4.31 23.55
CA ALA A 68 11.97 3.22 24.09
C ALA A 68 13.33 3.04 23.37
N GLY A 69 13.63 3.82 22.33
CA GLY A 69 14.88 3.75 21.58
C GLY A 69 14.94 2.66 20.51
N GLN A 70 13.78 2.11 20.11
CA GLN A 70 13.69 1.10 19.05
C GLN A 70 13.47 1.77 17.69
N VAL A 71 13.98 1.16 16.62
CA VAL A 71 13.69 1.60 15.25
C VAL A 71 12.40 0.93 14.77
N LYS A 72 11.43 1.71 14.34
CA LYS A 72 10.21 1.24 13.65
C LYS A 72 10.28 1.66 12.19
N ILE A 73 10.25 0.71 11.27
CA ILE A 73 10.20 0.97 9.83
C ILE A 73 8.78 1.39 9.43
N ILE A 74 8.69 2.45 8.63
CA ILE A 74 7.43 3.03 8.15
C ILE A 74 7.17 2.56 6.71
N ASP A 75 8.05 2.91 5.77
CA ASP A 75 7.94 2.53 4.35
C ASP A 75 9.26 2.81 3.62
N ARG A 76 9.35 2.45 2.34
CA ARG A 76 10.42 2.88 1.43
C ARG A 76 10.25 4.35 1.06
N LYS A 77 11.36 5.09 0.99
CA LYS A 77 11.43 6.48 0.52
C LYS A 77 10.74 6.68 -0.84
N LYS A 78 10.86 5.71 -1.75
CA LYS A 78 10.25 5.73 -3.09
C LYS A 78 8.76 5.37 -3.12
N ASN A 79 8.25 4.74 -2.06
CA ASN A 79 6.85 4.34 -1.94
C ASN A 79 6.00 5.41 -1.26
N LEU A 80 6.61 6.37 -0.57
CA LEU A 80 5.90 7.49 0.04
C LEU A 80 5.28 8.39 -1.02
N VAL A 81 3.96 8.55 -0.95
CA VAL A 81 3.20 9.41 -1.87
C VAL A 81 2.88 10.72 -1.15
N LYS A 82 3.26 11.85 -1.76
CA LYS A 82 2.91 13.18 -1.28
C LYS A 82 1.51 13.57 -1.77
N LEU A 83 0.60 13.83 -0.85
CA LEU A 83 -0.72 14.36 -1.14
C LEU A 83 -0.66 15.86 -1.47
N LYS A 84 -1.73 16.40 -2.07
CA LYS A 84 -1.82 17.83 -2.40
C LYS A 84 -1.71 18.74 -1.17
N GLY A 85 -2.16 18.27 0.00
CA GLY A 85 -2.02 18.96 1.28
C GLY A 85 -0.61 18.93 1.86
N GLY A 86 0.32 18.23 1.22
CA GLY A 86 1.71 18.13 1.63
C GLY A 86 2.02 16.95 2.55
N GLU A 87 1.01 16.25 3.06
CA GLU A 87 1.17 15.04 3.85
C GLU A 87 1.76 13.90 3.02
N TYR A 88 2.47 12.99 3.68
CA TYR A 88 2.97 11.77 3.06
C TYR A 88 2.17 10.57 3.54
N VAL A 89 1.87 9.69 2.58
CA VAL A 89 1.16 8.44 2.81
C VAL A 89 2.12 7.27 2.60
N ALA A 90 2.12 6.35 3.57
CA ALA A 90 2.81 5.06 3.46
C ALA A 90 1.86 4.04 2.82
N LEU A 91 2.20 3.61 1.60
CA LEU A 91 1.40 2.64 0.85
C LEU A 91 1.51 1.24 1.45
N GLU A 92 2.68 0.87 1.99
CA GLU A 92 2.84 -0.46 2.59
C GLU A 92 2.01 -0.60 3.87
N MET A 93 1.94 0.45 4.70
CA MET A 93 1.09 0.45 5.89
C MET A 93 -0.39 0.26 5.53
N ILE A 94 -0.83 0.92 4.46
CA ILE A 94 -2.17 0.76 3.91
C ILE A 94 -2.38 -0.70 3.46
N ASN A 95 -1.51 -1.23 2.61
CA ASN A 95 -1.64 -2.58 2.05
C ASN A 95 -1.66 -3.65 3.16
N VAL A 96 -0.71 -3.59 4.10
CA VAL A 96 -0.65 -4.50 5.25
C VAL A 96 -1.91 -4.42 6.10
N THR A 97 -2.45 -3.23 6.32
CA THR A 97 -3.68 -3.06 7.09
C THR A 97 -4.85 -3.71 6.38
N TYR A 98 -5.09 -3.39 5.11
CA TYR A 98 -6.23 -3.91 4.35
C TYR A 98 -6.08 -5.38 3.94
N ASN A 99 -4.87 -5.94 3.93
CA ASN A 99 -4.64 -7.38 3.82
C ASN A 99 -5.26 -8.18 4.98
N ASN A 100 -5.58 -7.55 6.11
CA ASN A 100 -6.33 -8.18 7.20
C ASN A 100 -7.84 -8.26 6.95
N ALA A 101 -8.34 -7.70 5.84
CA ALA A 101 -9.74 -7.86 5.45
C ALA A 101 -9.95 -9.26 4.84
N ASP A 102 -10.95 -9.99 5.33
CA ASP A 102 -11.24 -11.32 4.77
C ASP A 102 -11.62 -11.23 3.28
N ILE A 103 -12.26 -10.12 2.88
CA ILE A 103 -12.84 -9.91 1.56
C ILE A 103 -11.84 -9.44 0.49
N ILE A 104 -10.65 -8.99 0.86
CA ILE A 104 -9.65 -8.43 -0.07
C ILE A 104 -8.25 -8.93 0.29
N ASN A 105 -7.44 -9.19 -0.73
CA ASN A 105 -5.99 -9.19 -0.64
C ASN A 105 -5.49 -7.93 -1.39
N ALA A 106 -4.81 -7.02 -0.72
CA ALA A 106 -4.31 -5.78 -1.28
C ALA A 106 -3.31 -5.97 -2.43
N ASP A 107 -2.73 -7.15 -2.58
CA ASP A 107 -1.78 -7.52 -3.65
C ASP A 107 -2.39 -8.44 -4.71
N ALA A 108 -3.49 -9.14 -4.40
CA ALA A 108 -4.12 -10.13 -5.31
C ALA A 108 -5.58 -9.82 -5.70
N GLY A 109 -6.18 -8.81 -5.06
CA GLY A 109 -7.57 -8.38 -5.24
C GLY A 109 -8.58 -9.07 -4.32
N GLY A 110 -9.85 -8.82 -4.59
CA GLY A 110 -11.00 -9.32 -3.82
C GLY A 110 -11.15 -10.84 -3.84
N LYS A 111 -11.54 -11.43 -2.71
CA LYS A 111 -11.75 -12.88 -2.61
C LYS A 111 -13.22 -13.23 -2.93
N ARG A 112 -13.42 -14.04 -3.98
CA ARG A 112 -14.75 -14.31 -4.56
C ARG A 112 -15.72 -14.96 -3.58
N LYS A 113 -15.27 -15.94 -2.81
CA LYS A 113 -16.14 -16.68 -1.88
C LYS A 113 -16.66 -15.75 -0.79
N GLU A 114 -15.78 -14.94 -0.23
CA GLU A 114 -16.05 -13.98 0.83
C GLU A 114 -16.93 -12.84 0.33
N LEU A 115 -16.78 -12.41 -0.94
CA LEU A 115 -17.70 -11.47 -1.59
C LEU A 115 -19.11 -12.05 -1.70
N LEU A 116 -19.25 -13.29 -2.15
CA LEU A 116 -20.55 -13.97 -2.27
C LEU A 116 -21.22 -14.12 -0.91
N GLU A 117 -20.45 -14.50 0.12
CA GLU A 117 -20.94 -14.58 1.51
C GLU A 117 -21.36 -13.21 2.06
N LEU A 118 -20.59 -12.16 1.78
CA LEU A 118 -20.92 -10.78 2.16
C LEU A 118 -22.20 -10.31 1.47
N ALA A 119 -22.35 -10.58 0.17
CA ALA A 119 -23.54 -10.26 -0.60
C ALA A 119 -24.79 -10.95 -0.03
N ALA A 120 -24.69 -12.26 0.25
CA ALA A 120 -25.78 -13.03 0.84
C ALA A 120 -26.19 -12.49 2.22
N LYS A 121 -25.23 -12.13 3.09
CA LYS A 121 -25.49 -11.47 4.39
C LYS A 121 -26.20 -10.12 4.23
N ASN A 122 -26.00 -9.44 3.11
CA ASN A 122 -26.64 -8.19 2.76
C ASN A 122 -27.90 -8.37 1.89
N GLY A 123 -28.43 -9.59 1.78
CA GLY A 123 -29.67 -9.89 1.05
C GLY A 123 -29.56 -9.77 -0.48
N VAL A 124 -28.35 -9.86 -1.03
CA VAL A 124 -28.10 -9.93 -2.48
C VAL A 124 -27.67 -11.36 -2.81
N THR A 125 -28.52 -12.09 -3.53
CA THR A 125 -28.28 -13.50 -3.90
C THR A 125 -28.52 -13.70 -5.39
N GLY A 126 -28.02 -14.82 -5.93
CA GLY A 126 -28.25 -15.21 -7.33
C GLY A 126 -27.45 -14.43 -8.37
N LYS A 127 -26.63 -13.46 -7.95
CA LYS A 127 -25.72 -12.71 -8.81
C LYS A 127 -24.36 -13.38 -8.87
N ASP A 128 -23.71 -13.31 -10.04
CA ASP A 128 -22.32 -13.72 -10.16
C ASP A 128 -21.35 -12.67 -9.57
N GLY A 129 -20.06 -13.00 -9.53
CA GLY A 129 -19.05 -12.12 -8.93
C GLY A 129 -18.94 -10.75 -9.62
N GLU A 130 -19.16 -10.67 -10.92
CA GLU A 130 -19.08 -9.41 -11.67
C GLU A 130 -20.31 -8.54 -11.46
N GLU A 131 -21.49 -9.15 -11.42
CA GLU A 131 -22.74 -8.47 -11.11
C GLU A 131 -22.76 -7.92 -9.68
N LEU A 132 -22.18 -8.67 -8.72
CA LEU A 132 -22.01 -8.21 -7.34
C LEU A 132 -21.07 -7.01 -7.24
N CYS A 133 -19.99 -7.01 -8.03
CA CYS A 133 -19.06 -5.88 -8.10
C CYS A 133 -19.73 -4.58 -8.56
N ARG A 134 -20.79 -4.67 -9.38
CA ARG A 134 -21.55 -3.50 -9.87
C ARG A 134 -22.73 -3.13 -8.96
N ASP A 135 -23.01 -3.92 -7.91
CA ASP A 135 -24.12 -3.68 -7.01
C ASP A 135 -23.74 -2.64 -5.94
N PRO A 136 -24.41 -1.48 -5.86
CA PRO A 136 -24.08 -0.44 -4.90
C PRO A 136 -24.20 -0.87 -3.44
N LYS A 137 -25.14 -1.78 -3.13
CA LYS A 137 -25.34 -2.30 -1.77
C LYS A 137 -24.17 -3.18 -1.36
N VAL A 138 -23.67 -4.00 -2.29
CA VAL A 138 -22.50 -4.86 -2.05
C VAL A 138 -21.25 -4.00 -1.90
N MET A 139 -21.02 -3.03 -2.78
CA MET A 139 -19.85 -2.15 -2.68
C MET A 139 -19.86 -1.29 -1.40
N ALA A 140 -21.03 -0.84 -0.94
CA ALA A 140 -21.17 -0.19 0.35
C ALA A 140 -20.82 -1.12 1.52
N ALA A 141 -21.24 -2.39 1.47
CA ALA A 141 -20.87 -3.39 2.47
C ALA A 141 -19.37 -3.70 2.48
N VAL A 142 -18.74 -3.74 1.30
CA VAL A 142 -17.28 -3.91 1.15
C VAL A 142 -16.56 -2.74 1.79
N LYS A 143 -16.96 -1.50 1.47
CA LYS A 143 -16.38 -0.31 2.08
C LYS A 143 -16.53 -0.32 3.60
N ALA A 144 -17.69 -0.68 4.12
CA ALA A 144 -17.92 -0.79 5.56
C ALA A 144 -17.00 -1.83 6.22
N ALA A 145 -16.76 -2.98 5.58
CA ALA A 145 -15.84 -3.99 6.07
C ALA A 145 -14.38 -3.48 6.08
N LEU A 146 -13.97 -2.75 5.04
CA LEU A 146 -12.65 -2.10 4.99
C LEU A 146 -12.50 -1.03 6.09
N ASP A 147 -13.56 -0.27 6.39
CA ASP A 147 -13.53 0.73 7.46
C ASP A 147 -13.35 0.11 8.85
N VAL A 148 -13.93 -1.07 9.08
CA VAL A 148 -13.71 -1.83 10.32
C VAL A 148 -12.23 -2.21 10.46
N VAL A 149 -11.64 -2.73 9.38
CA VAL A 149 -10.22 -3.13 9.36
C VAL A 149 -9.30 -1.92 9.53
N ALA A 150 -9.59 -0.81 8.87
CA ALA A 150 -8.81 0.42 8.98
C ALA A 150 -8.82 0.99 10.40
N LYS A 151 -9.99 0.98 11.06
CA LYS A 151 -10.13 1.40 12.47
C LYS A 151 -9.39 0.46 13.42
N ALA A 152 -9.52 -0.85 13.22
CA ALA A 152 -8.81 -1.85 14.03
C ALA A 152 -7.28 -1.74 13.88
N GLY A 153 -6.80 -1.48 12.65
CA GLY A 153 -5.40 -1.23 12.34
C GLY A 153 -4.89 0.16 12.74
N LYS A 154 -5.75 1.02 13.33
CA LYS A 154 -5.45 2.41 13.70
C LYS A 154 -4.88 3.22 12.54
N LEU A 155 -5.38 2.97 11.34
CA LEU A 155 -4.94 3.66 10.14
C LEU A 155 -5.35 5.14 10.25
N PRO A 156 -4.42 6.11 10.08
CA PRO A 156 -4.75 7.53 10.11
C PRO A 156 -5.86 7.85 9.11
N SER A 157 -6.73 8.81 9.42
CA SER A 157 -7.88 9.16 8.56
C SER A 157 -7.48 9.44 7.11
N LEU A 158 -6.37 10.14 6.90
CA LEU A 158 -5.77 10.44 5.58
C LEU A 158 -5.25 9.21 4.81
N MET A 159 -5.19 8.04 5.44
CA MET A 159 -4.76 6.79 4.81
C MET A 159 -5.93 5.82 4.65
N GLN A 160 -7.12 6.16 5.16
CA GLN A 160 -8.31 5.34 5.00
C GLN A 160 -8.87 5.46 3.59
N ALA A 161 -9.30 4.34 3.02
CA ALA A 161 -10.01 4.31 1.76
C ALA A 161 -11.25 5.20 1.86
N THR A 162 -11.47 6.08 0.89
CA THR A 162 -12.69 6.87 0.76
C THR A 162 -13.70 6.19 -0.16
N ALA A 163 -13.19 5.53 -1.21
CA ALA A 163 -13.97 4.78 -2.18
C ALA A 163 -13.32 3.41 -2.47
N VAL A 164 -14.16 2.48 -2.91
CA VAL A 164 -13.73 1.16 -3.39
C VAL A 164 -14.22 1.01 -4.81
N MET A 165 -13.36 0.51 -5.68
CA MET A 165 -13.70 0.29 -7.07
C MET A 165 -13.48 -1.18 -7.43
N PRO A 166 -14.51 -1.85 -7.97
CA PRO A 166 -14.34 -3.20 -8.49
C PRO A 166 -13.49 -3.17 -9.76
N VAL A 167 -12.66 -4.21 -9.98
CA VAL A 167 -11.77 -4.23 -11.15
C VAL A 167 -11.91 -5.43 -12.07
N LEU A 168 -12.50 -6.57 -11.76
CA LEU A 168 -12.66 -7.77 -12.61
C LEU A 168 -11.37 -8.35 -13.23
N GLU A 169 -10.56 -7.58 -13.94
CA GLU A 169 -9.28 -8.01 -14.51
C GLU A 169 -8.25 -8.30 -13.42
N PRO A 170 -7.69 -9.52 -13.35
CA PRO A 170 -6.71 -9.87 -12.34
C PRO A 170 -5.39 -9.12 -12.54
N TRP A 171 -4.73 -8.78 -11.44
CA TRP A 171 -3.36 -8.29 -11.48
C TRP A 171 -2.41 -9.46 -11.70
N THR A 172 -1.62 -9.39 -12.76
CA THR A 172 -0.70 -10.46 -13.15
C THR A 172 0.66 -9.89 -13.51
N PRO A 173 1.72 -10.72 -13.51
CA PRO A 173 2.99 -10.33 -14.13
C PRO A 173 2.84 -10.01 -15.62
N ASP A 174 1.96 -10.73 -16.34
CA ASP A 174 1.77 -10.62 -17.78
C ASP A 174 1.18 -9.26 -18.20
N ASN A 175 0.23 -8.72 -17.42
CA ASN A 175 -0.28 -7.36 -17.62
C ASN A 175 0.57 -6.28 -16.93
N GLY A 176 1.68 -6.66 -16.31
CA GLY A 176 2.64 -5.77 -15.66
C GLY A 176 2.13 -5.12 -14.36
N CYS A 177 0.95 -5.51 -13.87
CA CYS A 177 0.41 -5.04 -12.60
C CYS A 177 1.17 -5.64 -11.41
N LEU A 178 1.79 -6.81 -11.58
CA LEU A 178 2.69 -7.43 -10.62
C LEU A 178 4.10 -7.57 -11.18
N THR A 179 5.09 -7.55 -10.30
CA THR A 179 6.45 -8.02 -10.60
C THR A 179 6.49 -9.55 -10.64
N ALA A 180 7.59 -10.14 -11.15
CA ALA A 180 7.78 -11.59 -11.13
C ALA A 180 7.75 -12.21 -9.71
N THR A 181 8.00 -11.41 -8.67
CA THR A 181 7.88 -11.80 -7.25
C THR A 181 6.54 -11.38 -6.65
N SER A 182 5.49 -11.25 -7.46
CA SER A 182 4.11 -10.91 -7.06
C SER A 182 3.94 -9.60 -6.29
N LYS A 183 4.90 -8.67 -6.35
CA LYS A 183 4.74 -7.33 -5.77
C LYS A 183 3.99 -6.41 -6.71
N LEU A 184 3.05 -5.63 -6.19
CA LEU A 184 2.28 -4.66 -6.95
C LEU A 184 3.17 -3.61 -7.63
N VAL A 185 2.80 -3.21 -8.85
CA VAL A 185 3.39 -2.11 -9.60
C VAL A 185 2.34 -1.00 -9.74
N PRO A 186 2.24 -0.07 -8.75
CA PRO A 186 1.12 0.87 -8.69
C PRO A 186 0.93 1.70 -9.96
N LYS A 187 2.04 2.18 -10.56
CA LYS A 187 2.00 2.98 -11.80
C LYS A 187 1.34 2.23 -12.96
N THR A 188 1.61 0.94 -13.08
CA THR A 188 1.01 0.11 -14.14
C THR A 188 -0.46 -0.15 -13.83
N VAL A 189 -0.79 -0.48 -12.58
CA VAL A 189 -2.18 -0.69 -12.14
C VAL A 189 -3.05 0.54 -12.45
N TYR A 190 -2.57 1.75 -12.12
CA TYR A 190 -3.27 2.98 -12.46
C TYR A 190 -3.48 3.15 -13.96
N LYS A 191 -2.46 2.85 -14.77
CA LYS A 191 -2.53 3.00 -16.23
C LYS A 191 -3.49 1.99 -16.85
N VAL A 192 -3.48 0.74 -16.39
CA VAL A 192 -4.37 -0.32 -16.89
C VAL A 192 -5.83 -0.01 -16.53
N HIS A 193 -6.07 0.58 -15.35
CA HIS A 193 -7.41 0.91 -14.86
C HIS A 193 -7.70 2.42 -14.82
N GLU A 194 -7.14 3.19 -15.76
CA GLU A 194 -7.19 4.66 -15.75
C GLU A 194 -8.63 5.18 -15.79
N LYS A 195 -9.45 4.67 -16.73
CA LYS A 195 -10.87 5.05 -16.85
C LYS A 195 -11.65 4.87 -15.55
N ALA A 196 -11.36 3.79 -14.85
CA ALA A 196 -12.03 3.44 -13.61
C ALA A 196 -11.51 4.37 -12.48
N SER A 197 -10.20 4.61 -12.44
CA SER A 197 -9.56 5.51 -11.48
C SER A 197 -10.03 6.97 -11.60
N ASP A 198 -10.28 7.43 -12.83
CA ASP A 198 -10.77 8.79 -13.10
C ASP A 198 -12.22 8.97 -12.65
N LEU A 199 -13.08 7.96 -12.82
CA LEU A 199 -14.45 7.97 -12.28
C LEU A 199 -14.48 8.14 -10.76
N VAL A 200 -13.55 7.49 -10.04
CA VAL A 200 -13.43 7.65 -8.58
C VAL A 200 -12.96 9.07 -8.21
N ARG A 201 -12.06 9.66 -9.00
CA ARG A 201 -11.58 11.04 -8.79
C ARG A 201 -12.64 12.10 -9.04
N GLU A 202 -13.55 11.86 -9.99
CA GLU A 202 -14.68 12.74 -10.26
C GLU A 202 -15.76 12.65 -9.16
N CYS A 203 -15.90 11.48 -8.52
CA CYS A 203 -16.86 11.26 -7.45
C CYS A 203 -16.36 11.65 -6.05
N ASP A 204 -15.06 11.59 -5.77
CA ASP A 204 -14.52 12.06 -4.49
C ASP A 204 -13.02 12.42 -4.57
N SER A 205 -12.67 13.55 -3.97
CA SER A 205 -11.28 13.96 -3.81
C SER A 205 -10.59 13.10 -2.74
N HIS A 206 -9.72 12.18 -3.18
CA HIS A 206 -8.62 11.49 -2.48
C HIS A 206 -8.79 10.00 -2.14
N GLN A 207 -7.81 9.22 -2.65
CA GLN A 207 -7.32 7.87 -2.28
C GLN A 207 -8.13 6.59 -2.58
N PHE A 208 -7.49 5.74 -3.39
CA PHE A 208 -7.92 4.44 -3.92
C PHE A 208 -7.27 3.30 -3.16
N ILE A 209 -8.06 2.32 -2.69
CA ILE A 209 -7.55 1.07 -2.14
C ILE A 209 -8.47 -0.08 -2.53
N GLY A 210 -7.90 -1.07 -3.21
CA GLY A 210 -8.51 -2.38 -3.41
C GLY A 210 -9.29 -2.51 -4.73
N SER A 211 -9.16 -3.70 -5.31
CA SER A 211 -9.72 -4.06 -6.60
C SER A 211 -10.29 -5.48 -6.48
N TYR A 212 -11.47 -5.75 -7.05
CA TYR A 212 -12.01 -7.11 -7.16
C TYR A 212 -11.40 -7.80 -8.37
N THR A 213 -10.92 -9.04 -8.26
CA THR A 213 -10.37 -9.80 -9.40
C THR A 213 -11.18 -11.09 -9.61
N HIS A 214 -11.63 -11.32 -10.84
CA HIS A 214 -12.30 -12.54 -11.25
C HIS A 214 -11.26 -13.48 -11.85
N SER A 215 -10.79 -14.48 -11.08
CA SER A 215 -10.10 -15.62 -11.67
C SER A 215 -11.15 -16.61 -12.14
N CYS A 216 -11.43 -16.59 -13.44
CA CYS A 216 -12.16 -17.64 -14.13
C CYS A 216 -11.19 -18.78 -14.47
N CYS A 217 -10.69 -19.50 -13.47
CA CYS A 217 -10.09 -20.82 -13.69
C CYS A 217 -11.16 -21.88 -13.42
N SER A 218 -11.90 -22.20 -14.47
CA SER A 218 -12.40 -23.55 -14.64
C SER A 218 -11.20 -24.50 -14.73
N ASN A 219 -11.28 -25.60 -13.97
CA ASN A 219 -10.33 -26.72 -13.86
C ASN A 219 -9.17 -26.53 -12.87
N GLY A 220 -9.06 -27.53 -11.99
CA GLY A 220 -8.17 -27.56 -10.84
C GLY A 220 -6.69 -27.48 -11.18
N GLY A 221 -5.93 -26.93 -10.22
CA GLY A 221 -4.48 -26.86 -10.26
C GLY A 221 -3.95 -26.28 -8.95
N HIS A 222 -2.93 -26.93 -8.39
CA HIS A 222 -2.42 -26.79 -7.03
C HIS A 222 -1.60 -25.52 -6.74
N PHE A 223 -1.43 -25.25 -5.43
CA PHE A 223 -0.45 -24.43 -4.70
C PHE A 223 0.93 -24.21 -5.36
N LEU A 224 1.61 -23.09 -5.03
CA LEU A 224 3.02 -23.08 -4.61
C LEU A 224 3.44 -21.76 -3.94
N TRP A 225 4.18 -21.91 -2.84
CA TRP A 225 5.00 -20.89 -2.17
C TRP A 225 6.28 -20.64 -2.99
N GLY A 226 6.83 -19.43 -2.95
CA GLY A 226 8.14 -19.07 -3.51
C GLY A 226 8.45 -17.60 -3.35
#